data_AF-A0A2N2ILR9-F1
#
_entry.id   AF-A0A2N2ILR9-F1
#
_cell.length_a   1.000
_cell.length_b   1.000
_cell.length_c   1.000
_cell.angle_alpha   90.00
_cell.angle_beta   90.00
_cell.angle_gamma   90.00
#
_symmetry.space_group_name_H-M   'P 1'
#
loop_
_entity.id
_entity.type
_entity.pdbx_description
1 polymer ?
#
loop_
_entity_poly.entity_id
_entity_poly.type
_entity_poly.pdbx_seq_one_letter_code
_entity_poly.pdbx_strand_id
1 'polypeptide(L)'
;MGDWTNLLIELAIIAILIVGIAQFRTPLGARRGNYTAALALALAIAVVLIRHAVSPWWVIIVASALGAVAGWVVAARVNMIQIPSLVALQHGMGGVAAFLVSFVELTRTTASLTSVGVVSGYIGLLVGSFTFAGSMIASAKLANKMKQQPTIYGHHNAILLLILAVAVALIVGAVTATGALQSLLLIVLVVVAMVLGVVFSIRIGGADMPVLISFLNATAGLAAAFVGVVIQNRLLIAAGATVCSSGSILTYVMCVSMTRSLLNVFIGQRKVKPAAAVKA
;
A
#
# COMPACT_ATOMS: atom_id res chain seq x y z
N MET A 1 32.98 -1.80 7.78
CA MET A 1 32.77 -1.19 6.45
C MET A 1 32.32 0.24 6.68
N GLY A 2 33.08 1.25 6.24
CA GLY A 2 32.80 2.66 6.56
C GLY A 2 31.45 3.13 5.99
N ASP A 3 30.84 4.14 6.61
CA ASP A 3 29.52 4.66 6.24
C ASP A 3 29.38 4.98 4.74
N TRP A 4 30.45 5.45 4.11
CA TRP A 4 30.51 5.73 2.67
C TRP A 4 30.32 4.49 1.79
N THR A 5 30.88 3.35 2.16
CA THR A 5 30.70 2.10 1.41
C THR A 5 29.26 1.61 1.47
N ASN A 6 28.62 1.74 2.65
CA ASN A 6 27.22 1.37 2.81
C ASN A 6 26.28 2.27 2.00
N LEU A 7 26.57 3.57 1.98
CA LEU A 7 25.85 4.57 1.17
C LEU A 7 25.98 4.28 -0.33
N LEU A 8 27.18 3.96 -0.81
CA LEU A 8 27.40 3.67 -2.23
C LEU A 8 26.66 2.41 -2.67
N ILE A 9 26.64 1.36 -1.83
CA ILE A 9 25.88 0.13 -2.11
C ILE A 9 24.38 0.45 -2.17
N GLU A 10 23.85 1.21 -1.21
CA GLU A 10 22.43 1.59 -1.20
C GLU A 10 22.06 2.41 -2.45
N LEU A 11 22.89 3.40 -2.79
CA LEU A 11 22.68 4.25 -3.95
C LEU A 11 22.73 3.44 -5.25
N ALA A 12 23.66 2.50 -5.37
CA ALA A 12 23.76 1.61 -6.53
C ALA A 12 22.48 0.77 -6.69
N ILE A 13 21.97 0.18 -5.62
CA ILE A 13 20.72 -0.61 -5.66
C ILE A 13 19.53 0.27 -6.07
N ILE A 14 19.43 1.47 -5.50
CA ILE A 14 18.37 2.44 -5.87
C ILE A 14 18.49 2.83 -7.34
N ALA A 15 19.70 3.07 -7.84
CA ALA A 15 19.93 3.38 -9.25
C ALA A 15 19.50 2.23 -10.17
N ILE A 16 19.83 0.98 -9.82
CA ILE A 16 19.39 -0.21 -10.57
C ILE A 16 17.87 -0.31 -10.59
N LEU A 17 17.20 -0.07 -9.45
CA LEU A 17 15.74 -0.05 -9.37
C LEU A 17 15.13 1.00 -10.29
N ILE A 18 15.65 2.24 -10.26
CA ILE A 18 15.17 3.34 -11.11
C ILE A 18 15.39 3.02 -12.60
N VAL A 19 16.55 2.46 -12.95
CA VAL A 19 16.83 2.00 -14.33
C VAL A 19 15.83 0.93 -14.75
N GLY A 20 15.50 -0.02 -13.88
CA GLY A 20 14.50 -1.04 -14.18
C GLY A 20 13.11 -0.45 -14.43
N ILE A 21 12.69 0.52 -13.62
CA ILE A 21 11.42 1.24 -13.83
C ILE A 21 11.47 2.04 -15.15
N ALA A 22 12.58 2.70 -15.46
CA ALA A 22 12.73 3.47 -16.69
C ALA A 22 12.65 2.60 -17.95
N GLN A 23 13.06 1.33 -17.88
CA GLN A 23 12.97 0.38 -18.99
C GLN A 23 11.52 -0.04 -19.33
N PHE A 24 10.54 0.19 -18.45
CA PHE A 24 9.12 -0.05 -18.75
C PHE A 24 8.50 0.96 -19.72
N ARG A 25 9.23 2.03 -20.11
CA ARG A 25 8.74 3.06 -21.03
C ARG A 25 8.48 2.55 -22.45
N THR A 26 9.13 1.45 -22.86
CA THR A 26 8.92 0.86 -24.20
C THR A 26 8.53 -0.61 -24.10
N PRO A 27 7.67 -1.12 -25.00
CA PRO A 27 7.28 -2.53 -25.00
C PRO A 27 8.47 -3.49 -25.11
N LEU A 28 9.48 -3.14 -25.91
CA LEU A 28 10.71 -3.93 -26.07
C LEU A 28 11.56 -3.96 -24.79
N GLY A 29 11.55 -2.87 -24.02
CA GLY A 29 12.28 -2.74 -22.77
C GLY A 29 11.63 -3.46 -21.58
N ALA A 30 10.32 -3.72 -21.64
CA ALA A 30 9.54 -4.20 -20.51
C ALA A 30 10.08 -5.49 -19.87
N ARG A 31 10.51 -6.47 -20.69
CA ARG A 31 11.09 -7.73 -20.18
C ARG A 31 12.43 -7.50 -19.47
N ARG A 32 13.28 -6.62 -20.01
CA ARG A 32 14.55 -6.25 -19.38
C ARG A 32 14.32 -5.48 -18.08
N GLY A 33 13.34 -4.56 -18.07
CA GLY A 33 12.90 -3.81 -16.90
C GLY A 33 12.48 -4.71 -15.74
N ASN A 34 11.76 -5.79 -16.05
CA ASN A 34 11.37 -6.76 -15.03
C ASN A 34 12.58 -7.48 -14.40
N TYR A 35 13.55 -7.94 -15.21
CA TYR A 35 14.75 -8.59 -14.68
C TYR A 35 15.66 -7.63 -13.89
N THR A 36 15.80 -6.38 -14.33
CA THR A 36 16.61 -5.38 -13.62
C THR A 36 15.97 -4.97 -12.29
N ALA A 37 14.64 -4.81 -12.25
CA ALA A 37 13.92 -4.58 -10.99
C ALA A 37 14.02 -5.79 -10.03
N ALA A 38 13.90 -7.02 -10.55
CA ALA A 38 14.08 -8.23 -9.75
C ALA A 38 15.50 -8.34 -9.17
N LEU A 39 16.53 -7.98 -9.96
CA LEU A 39 17.92 -7.92 -9.49
C LEU A 39 18.09 -6.90 -8.37
N ALA A 40 17.53 -5.70 -8.49
CA ALA A 40 17.59 -4.68 -7.45
C ALA A 40 16.95 -5.18 -6.13
N LEU A 41 15.78 -5.82 -6.21
CA LEU A 41 15.10 -6.40 -5.03
C LEU A 41 15.91 -7.54 -4.40
N ALA A 42 16.49 -8.43 -5.21
CA ALA A 42 17.35 -9.51 -4.71
C ALA A 42 18.60 -8.97 -3.98
N LEU A 43 19.26 -7.95 -4.56
CA LEU A 43 20.39 -7.28 -3.94
C LEU A 43 19.99 -6.56 -2.64
N ALA A 44 18.83 -5.90 -2.61
CA ALA A 44 18.31 -5.25 -1.41
C ALA A 44 18.10 -6.26 -0.27
N ILE A 45 17.48 -7.41 -0.55
CA ILE A 45 17.28 -8.49 0.43
C ILE A 45 18.63 -9.03 0.91
N ALA A 46 19.57 -9.30 0.01
CA ALA A 46 20.90 -9.80 0.37
C ALA A 46 21.65 -8.82 1.29
N VAL A 47 21.64 -7.53 0.97
CA VAL A 47 22.27 -6.49 1.79
C VAL A 47 21.64 -6.42 3.19
N VAL A 48 20.31 -6.50 3.29
CA VAL A 48 19.63 -6.49 4.59
C VAL A 48 20.04 -7.69 5.45
N LEU A 49 20.06 -8.89 4.86
CA LEU A 49 20.43 -10.13 5.56
C LEU A 49 21.90 -10.16 5.99
N ILE A 50 22.81 -9.59 5.20
CA ILE A 50 24.24 -9.52 5.54
C ILE A 50 24.50 -8.51 6.67
N ARG A 51 23.79 -7.37 6.65
CA ARG A 51 24.02 -6.28 7.60
C ARG A 51 23.42 -6.51 8.97
N HIS A 52 22.31 -7.25 9.05
CA HIS A 52 21.62 -7.50 10.30
C HIS A 52 21.91 -8.93 10.74
N ALA A 53 22.61 -9.08 11.87
CA ALA A 53 22.79 -10.38 12.49
C ALA A 53 21.44 -10.84 13.06
N VAL A 54 20.72 -11.67 12.31
CA VAL A 54 19.40 -12.15 12.73
C VAL A 54 19.55 -13.48 13.47
N SER A 55 19.07 -13.53 14.71
CA SER A 55 18.95 -14.76 15.49
C SER A 55 17.50 -14.92 15.98
N PRO A 56 16.83 -16.05 15.69
CA PRO A 56 17.30 -17.18 14.87
C PRO A 56 17.17 -16.89 13.37
N TRP A 57 18.25 -17.06 12.60
CA TRP A 57 18.25 -16.84 11.15
C TRP A 57 17.26 -17.74 10.39
N TRP A 58 17.00 -18.94 10.91
CA TRP A 58 16.11 -19.91 10.27
C TRP A 58 14.66 -19.42 10.19
N VAL A 59 14.20 -18.59 11.14
CA VAL A 59 12.84 -18.05 11.15
C VAL A 59 12.60 -17.19 9.90
N ILE A 60 13.56 -16.33 9.55
CA ILE A 60 13.45 -15.47 8.37
C ILE A 60 13.44 -16.29 7.10
N ILE A 61 14.32 -17.29 6.99
CA ILE A 61 14.41 -18.14 5.79
C ILE A 61 13.12 -18.92 5.59
N VAL A 62 12.59 -19.55 6.64
CA VAL A 62 11.34 -20.32 6.57
C VAL A 62 10.16 -19.39 6.23
N ALA A 63 10.01 -18.27 6.91
CA ALA A 63 8.92 -17.33 6.64
C ALA A 63 8.98 -16.76 5.21
N SER A 64 10.17 -16.41 4.75
CA SER A 64 10.40 -15.86 3.40
C SER A 64 10.18 -16.92 2.33
N ALA A 65 10.62 -18.17 2.55
CA ALA A 65 10.39 -19.30 1.64
C ALA A 65 8.90 -19.63 1.55
N LEU A 66 8.19 -19.71 2.68
CA LEU A 66 6.75 -19.95 2.69
C LEU A 66 5.98 -18.86 1.95
N GLY A 67 6.30 -17.58 2.20
CA GLY A 67 5.69 -16.45 1.50
C GLY A 67 5.98 -16.46 0.00
N ALA A 68 7.22 -16.73 -0.40
CA ALA A 68 7.63 -16.80 -1.81
C ALA A 68 6.94 -17.96 -2.54
N VAL A 69 6.89 -19.16 -1.95
CA VAL A 69 6.22 -20.32 -2.53
C VAL A 69 4.72 -20.08 -2.63
N ALA A 70 4.08 -19.58 -1.58
CA ALA A 70 2.66 -19.28 -1.61
C ALA A 70 2.33 -18.24 -2.69
N GLY A 71 3.11 -17.14 -2.76
CA GLY A 71 2.95 -16.11 -3.77
C GLY A 71 3.15 -16.64 -5.20
N TRP A 72 4.16 -17.48 -5.40
CA TRP A 72 4.43 -18.11 -6.69
C TRP A 72 3.31 -19.07 -7.12
N VAL A 73 2.85 -19.93 -6.22
CA VAL A 73 1.75 -20.88 -6.48
C VAL A 73 0.47 -20.14 -6.86
N VAL A 74 0.12 -19.06 -6.15
CA VAL A 74 -1.04 -18.23 -6.48
C VAL A 74 -0.86 -17.58 -7.85
N ALA A 75 0.30 -16.94 -8.11
CA ALA A 75 0.57 -16.27 -9.38
C ALA A 75 0.55 -17.23 -10.58
N ALA A 76 1.07 -18.45 -10.42
CA ALA A 76 1.13 -19.46 -11.48
C ALA A 76 -0.24 -20.07 -11.84
N ARG A 77 -1.26 -19.93 -10.97
CA ARG A 77 -2.59 -20.53 -11.17
C ARG A 77 -3.65 -19.53 -11.67
N VAL A 78 -3.29 -18.26 -11.84
CA VAL A 78 -4.21 -17.18 -12.22
C VAL A 78 -4.26 -17.02 -13.74
N ASN A 79 -5.47 -16.90 -14.29
CA ASN A 79 -5.68 -16.66 -15.72
C ASN A 79 -5.51 -15.17 -16.08
N MET A 80 -5.25 -14.85 -17.36
CA MET A 80 -5.04 -13.45 -17.82
C MET A 80 -6.19 -12.49 -17.44
N ILE A 81 -7.43 -13.00 -17.37
CA ILE A 81 -8.62 -12.21 -16.99
C ILE A 81 -8.57 -11.80 -15.50
N GLN A 82 -7.92 -12.60 -14.66
CA GLN A 82 -7.84 -12.42 -13.21
C GLN A 82 -6.60 -11.64 -12.77
N ILE A 83 -5.74 -11.21 -13.70
CA ILE A 83 -4.56 -10.39 -13.36
C ILE A 83 -4.92 -9.16 -12.53
N PRO A 84 -5.98 -8.38 -12.86
CA PRO A 84 -6.34 -7.21 -12.05
C PRO A 84 -6.69 -7.54 -10.59
N SER A 85 -7.37 -8.68 -10.33
CA SER A 85 -7.72 -9.07 -8.96
C SER A 85 -6.50 -9.57 -8.18
N LEU A 86 -5.55 -10.24 -8.85
CA LEU A 86 -4.28 -10.64 -8.26
C LEU A 86 -3.41 -9.44 -7.88
N VAL A 87 -3.29 -8.46 -8.78
CA VAL A 87 -2.53 -7.23 -8.53
C VAL A 87 -3.12 -6.46 -7.34
N ALA A 88 -4.45 -6.33 -7.27
CA ALA A 88 -5.13 -5.74 -6.13
C ALA A 88 -4.77 -6.46 -4.81
N LEU A 89 -4.79 -7.80 -4.80
CA LEU A 89 -4.42 -8.61 -3.64
C LEU A 89 -2.97 -8.41 -3.23
N GLN A 90 -2.03 -8.34 -4.18
CA GLN A 90 -0.61 -8.13 -3.90
C GLN A 90 -0.34 -6.78 -3.20
N HIS A 91 -0.99 -5.69 -3.63
CA HIS A 91 -0.90 -4.41 -2.91
C HIS A 91 -1.46 -4.53 -1.49
N GLY A 92 -2.50 -5.34 -1.30
CA GLY A 92 -3.06 -5.60 0.01
C GLY A 92 -2.07 -6.31 0.94
N MET A 93 -1.36 -7.33 0.45
CA MET A 93 -0.31 -8.01 1.21
C MET A 93 0.87 -7.09 1.54
N GLY A 94 1.23 -6.17 0.62
CA GLY A 94 2.18 -5.10 0.91
C GLY A 94 1.71 -4.17 2.04
N GLY A 95 0.41 -3.84 2.07
CA GLY A 95 -0.22 -3.10 3.17
C GLY A 95 -0.13 -3.84 4.51
N VAL A 96 -0.30 -5.17 4.50
CA VAL A 96 -0.12 -6.03 5.67
C VAL A 96 1.30 -5.97 6.20
N ALA A 97 2.29 -6.14 5.32
CA ALA A 97 3.69 -6.01 5.71
C ALA A 97 3.97 -4.62 6.31
N ALA A 98 3.45 -3.55 5.71
CA ALA A 98 3.67 -2.20 6.19
C ALA A 98 3.06 -1.95 7.58
N PHE A 99 1.80 -2.31 7.81
CA PHE A 99 1.19 -2.08 9.12
C PHE A 99 1.78 -3.00 10.20
N LEU A 100 2.17 -4.24 9.87
CA LEU A 100 2.80 -5.12 10.85
C LEU A 100 4.16 -4.56 11.30
N VAL A 101 4.98 -4.08 10.36
CA VAL A 101 6.26 -3.45 10.71
C VAL A 101 6.01 -2.18 11.54
N SER A 102 5.09 -1.31 11.13
CA SER A 102 4.72 -0.12 11.93
C SER A 102 4.24 -0.48 13.33
N PHE A 103 3.43 -1.53 13.48
CA PHE A 103 2.93 -1.98 14.79
C PHE A 103 4.08 -2.46 15.69
N VAL A 104 4.96 -3.31 15.17
CA VAL A 104 6.13 -3.82 15.91
C VAL A 104 7.05 -2.67 16.32
N GLU A 105 7.31 -1.73 15.42
CA GLU A 105 8.23 -0.62 15.68
C GLU A 105 7.65 0.42 16.66
N LEU A 106 6.34 0.62 16.68
CA LEU A 106 5.68 1.50 17.65
C LEU A 106 5.54 0.88 19.04
N THR A 107 5.53 -0.45 19.14
CA THR A 107 5.35 -1.19 20.40
C THR A 107 6.65 -1.72 21.01
N ARG A 108 7.74 -1.77 20.23
CA ARG A 108 9.04 -2.21 20.76
C ARG A 108 9.56 -1.23 21.81
N THR A 109 10.05 -1.78 22.91
CA THR A 109 10.60 -1.02 24.05
C THR A 109 12.12 -0.89 24.00
N THR A 110 12.78 -1.59 23.06
CA THR A 110 14.24 -1.76 23.02
C THR A 110 14.99 -0.58 22.39
N ALA A 111 14.32 0.24 21.58
CA ALA A 111 14.93 1.40 20.93
C ALA A 111 13.92 2.56 20.85
N SER A 112 14.38 3.77 21.11
CA SER A 112 13.56 4.97 20.94
C SER A 112 13.45 5.33 19.46
N LEU A 113 12.24 5.51 18.96
CA LEU A 113 12.00 6.11 17.65
C LEU A 113 12.26 7.62 17.70
N THR A 114 12.75 8.19 16.60
CA THR A 114 12.75 9.65 16.42
C THR A 114 11.31 10.16 16.33
N SER A 115 11.05 11.43 16.63
CA SER A 115 9.70 12.01 16.49
C SER A 115 9.14 11.82 15.08
N VAL A 116 10.00 11.94 14.06
CA VAL A 116 9.65 11.67 12.67
C VAL A 116 9.33 10.19 12.45
N GLY A 117 10.09 9.27 13.06
CA GLY A 117 9.83 7.83 13.04
C GLY A 117 8.50 7.46 13.71
N VAL A 118 8.15 8.08 14.84
CA VAL A 118 6.86 7.87 15.52
C VAL A 118 5.70 8.28 14.61
N VAL A 119 5.73 9.50 14.08
CA VAL A 119 4.68 9.99 13.16
C VAL A 119 4.58 9.11 11.91
N SER A 120 5.71 8.74 11.33
CA SER A 120 5.77 7.84 10.17
C SER A 120 5.22 6.45 10.49
N GLY A 121 5.43 5.96 11.72
CA GLY A 121 4.89 4.70 12.20
C GLY A 121 3.36 4.71 12.20
N TYR A 122 2.74 5.75 12.77
CA TYR A 122 1.28 5.90 12.78
C TYR A 122 0.70 6.02 11.37
N ILE A 123 1.34 6.79 10.48
CA ILE A 123 0.90 6.91 9.09
C ILE A 123 1.04 5.57 8.37
N GLY A 124 2.16 4.86 8.53
CA GLY A 124 2.38 3.54 7.94
C GLY A 124 1.36 2.50 8.42
N LEU A 125 1.00 2.53 9.71
CA LEU A 125 -0.03 1.67 10.29
C LEU A 125 -1.42 1.96 9.68
N LEU A 126 -1.81 3.24 9.64
CA LEU A 126 -3.11 3.67 9.13
C LEU A 126 -3.23 3.41 7.63
N VAL A 127 -2.25 3.86 6.84
CA VAL A 127 -2.28 3.73 5.38
C VAL A 127 -2.11 2.26 4.96
N GLY A 128 -1.25 1.49 5.63
CA GLY A 128 -1.07 0.06 5.38
C GLY A 128 -2.36 -0.74 5.62
N SER A 129 -3.03 -0.50 6.75
CA SER A 129 -4.30 -1.17 7.11
C SER A 129 -5.44 -0.78 6.17
N PHE A 130 -5.54 0.51 5.84
CA PHE A 130 -6.47 1.03 4.84
C PHE A 130 -6.27 0.37 3.47
N THR A 131 -5.01 0.29 3.02
CA THR A 131 -4.65 -0.28 1.73
C THR A 131 -4.98 -1.76 1.67
N PHE A 132 -4.66 -2.52 2.71
CA PHE A 132 -5.03 -3.94 2.81
C PHE A 132 -6.53 -4.15 2.63
N ALA A 133 -7.34 -3.48 3.44
CA ALA A 133 -8.79 -3.64 3.39
C ALA A 133 -9.38 -3.20 2.05
N GLY A 134 -8.92 -2.08 1.50
CA GLY A 134 -9.39 -1.60 0.20
C GLY A 134 -9.03 -2.56 -0.94
N SER A 135 -7.81 -3.10 -0.91
CA SER A 135 -7.32 -4.12 -1.85
C SER A 135 -8.13 -5.41 -1.81
N MET A 136 -8.56 -5.86 -0.62
CA MET A 136 -9.41 -7.04 -0.49
C MET A 136 -10.79 -6.83 -1.12
N ILE A 137 -11.39 -5.64 -0.96
CA ILE A 137 -12.65 -5.30 -1.63
C ILE A 137 -12.47 -5.22 -3.15
N ALA A 138 -11.42 -4.55 -3.63
CA ALA A 138 -11.13 -4.44 -5.06
C ALA A 138 -10.91 -5.83 -5.69
N SER A 139 -10.10 -6.68 -5.04
CA SER A 139 -9.84 -8.04 -5.48
C SER A 139 -11.13 -8.88 -5.51
N ALA A 140 -11.96 -8.81 -4.47
CA ALA A 140 -13.22 -9.55 -4.39
C ALA A 140 -14.22 -9.15 -5.49
N LYS A 141 -14.35 -7.85 -5.80
CA LYS A 141 -15.22 -7.35 -6.87
C LYS A 141 -14.74 -7.80 -8.26
N LEU A 142 -13.43 -7.77 -8.50
CA LEU A 142 -12.84 -8.18 -9.78
C LEU A 142 -12.83 -9.70 -9.96
N ALA A 143 -12.73 -10.46 -8.87
CA ALA A 143 -12.84 -11.91 -8.87
C ALA A 143 -14.30 -12.42 -8.93
N ASN A 144 -15.28 -11.53 -9.13
CA ASN A 144 -16.71 -11.85 -9.10
C ASN A 144 -17.17 -12.57 -7.81
N LYS A 145 -16.46 -12.33 -6.69
CA LYS A 145 -16.83 -12.81 -5.35
C LYS A 145 -17.72 -11.82 -4.59
N MET A 146 -17.81 -10.58 -5.08
CA MET A 146 -18.65 -9.52 -4.57
C MET A 146 -19.35 -8.79 -5.74
N LYS A 147 -20.53 -8.20 -5.49
CA LYS A 147 -21.24 -7.40 -6.49
C LYS A 147 -20.36 -6.23 -6.97
N GLN A 148 -20.26 -6.07 -8.28
CA GLN A 148 -19.48 -5.00 -8.92
C GLN A 148 -20.17 -3.63 -8.85
N GLN A 149 -21.48 -3.60 -8.58
CA GLN A 149 -22.24 -2.36 -8.48
C GLN A 149 -21.77 -1.53 -7.28
N PRO A 150 -21.61 -0.20 -7.44
CA PRO A 150 -21.23 0.68 -6.34
C PRO A 150 -22.34 0.70 -5.28
N THR A 151 -21.97 0.43 -4.04
CA THR A 151 -22.89 0.45 -2.88
C THR A 151 -22.63 1.72 -2.08
N ILE A 152 -23.63 2.62 -2.08
CA ILE A 152 -23.53 3.94 -1.46
C ILE A 152 -24.48 3.99 -0.26
N TYR A 153 -23.92 4.21 0.92
CA TYR A 153 -24.69 4.41 2.15
C TYR A 153 -25.28 5.83 2.22
N GLY A 154 -26.36 6.00 2.99
CA GLY A 154 -26.83 7.34 3.36
C GLY A 154 -25.72 8.13 4.06
N HIS A 155 -25.48 9.38 3.65
CA HIS A 155 -24.39 10.22 4.18
C HIS A 155 -22.99 9.60 4.13
N HIS A 156 -22.68 8.81 3.10
CA HIS A 156 -21.41 8.08 2.97
C HIS A 156 -20.15 8.91 3.24
N ASN A 157 -20.08 10.15 2.74
CA ASN A 157 -18.92 11.03 3.00
C ASN A 157 -18.79 11.40 4.49
N ALA A 158 -19.91 11.61 5.20
CA ALA A 158 -19.89 11.88 6.63
C ALA A 158 -19.42 10.65 7.42
N ILE A 159 -19.81 9.45 7.00
CA ILE A 159 -19.33 8.19 7.59
C ILE A 159 -17.81 8.07 7.42
N LEU A 160 -17.28 8.31 6.21
CA LEU A 160 -15.84 8.28 5.98
C LEU A 160 -15.09 9.31 6.83
N LEU A 161 -15.60 10.54 6.91
CA LEU A 161 -15.00 11.60 7.74
C LEU A 161 -15.06 11.24 9.23
N LEU A 162 -16.14 10.63 9.70
CA LEU A 162 -16.27 10.18 11.08
C LEU A 162 -15.25 9.07 11.39
N ILE A 163 -15.13 8.06 10.53
CA ILE A 163 -14.15 6.98 10.72
C ILE A 163 -12.72 7.54 10.73
N LEU A 164 -12.42 8.49 9.83
CA LEU A 164 -11.12 9.16 9.81
C LEU A 164 -10.88 9.97 11.08
N ALA A 165 -11.88 10.71 11.58
CA ALA A 165 -11.77 11.47 12.82
C ALA A 165 -11.51 10.55 14.03
N VAL A 166 -12.20 9.39 14.10
CA VAL A 166 -11.94 8.37 15.12
C VAL A 166 -10.52 7.83 15.00
N ALA A 167 -10.03 7.54 13.80
CA ALA A 167 -8.65 7.09 13.59
C ALA A 167 -7.63 8.12 14.08
N VAL A 168 -7.85 9.41 13.79
CA VAL A 168 -6.98 10.50 14.28
C VAL A 168 -7.04 10.61 15.80
N ALA A 169 -8.22 10.52 16.41
CA ALA A 169 -8.36 10.53 17.87
C ALA A 169 -7.61 9.37 18.54
N LEU A 170 -7.66 8.16 17.94
CA LEU A 170 -6.90 7.00 18.41
C LEU A 170 -5.39 7.22 18.29
N ILE A 171 -4.90 7.87 17.23
CA ILE A 171 -3.48 8.23 17.09
C ILE A 171 -3.08 9.20 18.21
N VAL A 172 -3.86 10.26 18.43
CA VAL A 172 -3.57 11.24 19.49
C VAL A 172 -3.54 10.59 20.87
N GLY A 173 -4.49 9.69 21.16
CA GLY A 173 -4.50 8.91 22.40
C GLY A 173 -3.33 7.93 22.51
N ALA A 174 -2.93 7.29 21.41
CA ALA A 174 -1.83 6.34 21.40
C ALA A 174 -0.46 7.01 21.59
N VAL A 175 -0.30 8.26 21.13
CA VAL A 175 0.94 9.05 21.33
C VAL A 175 1.19 9.35 22.81
N THR A 176 0.13 9.54 23.60
CA THR A 176 0.24 9.85 25.03
C THR A 176 0.16 8.61 25.93
N ALA A 177 -0.35 7.50 25.40
CA ALA A 177 -0.42 6.23 26.11
C ALA A 177 0.93 5.48 26.09
N THR A 178 1.12 4.59 27.06
CA THR A 178 2.28 3.69 27.13
C THR A 178 1.87 2.26 27.42
N GLY A 179 2.73 1.30 27.08
CA GLY A 179 2.57 -0.11 27.40
C GLY A 179 1.33 -0.78 26.77
N ALA A 180 0.55 -1.49 27.58
CA ALA A 180 -0.60 -2.26 27.13
C ALA A 180 -1.71 -1.39 26.52
N LEU A 181 -1.93 -0.18 27.07
CA LEU A 181 -2.93 0.74 26.56
C LEU A 181 -2.58 1.24 25.15
N GLN A 182 -1.31 1.60 24.92
CA GLN A 182 -0.83 1.99 23.60
C GLN A 182 -1.04 0.86 22.59
N SER A 183 -0.63 -0.36 22.96
CA SER A 183 -0.79 -1.55 22.10
C SER A 183 -2.25 -1.80 21.73
N LEU A 184 -3.16 -1.69 22.70
CA LEU A 184 -4.61 -1.80 22.47
C LEU A 184 -5.10 -0.72 21.50
N LEU A 185 -4.72 0.54 21.70
CA LEU A 185 -5.12 1.64 20.83
C LEU A 185 -4.63 1.44 19.39
N LEU A 186 -3.42 0.89 19.20
CA LEU A 186 -2.88 0.54 17.89
C LEU A 186 -3.67 -0.59 17.22
N ILE A 187 -4.07 -1.63 17.97
CA ILE A 187 -4.94 -2.71 17.44
C ILE A 187 -6.29 -2.15 17.01
N VAL A 188 -6.91 -1.31 17.85
CA VAL A 188 -8.19 -0.66 17.52
C VAL A 188 -8.02 0.25 16.29
N LEU A 189 -6.91 0.98 16.19
CA LEU A 189 -6.59 1.81 15.02
C LEU A 189 -6.47 0.99 13.74
N VAL A 190 -5.84 -0.19 13.79
CA VAL A 190 -5.77 -1.12 12.64
C VAL A 190 -7.18 -1.52 12.20
N VAL A 191 -8.05 -1.92 13.12
CA VAL A 191 -9.43 -2.30 12.80
C VAL A 191 -10.22 -1.12 12.20
N VAL A 192 -10.12 0.07 12.80
CA VAL A 192 -10.79 1.28 12.30
C VAL A 192 -10.27 1.67 10.92
N ALA A 193 -8.96 1.58 10.67
CA ALA A 193 -8.36 1.83 9.37
C ALA A 193 -8.76 0.78 8.31
N MET A 194 -8.92 -0.49 8.70
CA MET A 194 -9.49 -1.51 7.82
C MET A 194 -10.95 -1.19 7.48
N VAL A 195 -11.76 -0.79 8.46
CA VAL A 195 -13.15 -0.35 8.21
C VAL A 195 -13.17 0.86 7.26
N LEU A 196 -12.27 1.83 7.44
CA LEU A 196 -12.12 2.96 6.51
C LEU A 196 -11.85 2.47 5.08
N GLY A 197 -10.91 1.55 4.90
CA GLY A 197 -10.56 0.97 3.59
C GLY A 197 -11.72 0.21 2.94
N VAL A 198 -12.47 -0.55 3.75
CA VAL A 198 -13.67 -1.27 3.29
C VAL A 198 -14.74 -0.28 2.83
N VAL A 199 -15.15 0.66 3.70
CA VAL A 199 -16.22 1.63 3.39
C VAL A 199 -15.83 2.47 2.17
N PHE A 200 -14.57 2.92 2.09
CA PHE A 200 -14.05 3.68 0.97
C PHE A 200 -14.11 2.90 -0.36
N SER A 201 -13.74 1.63 -0.36
CA SER A 201 -13.63 0.83 -1.60
C SER A 201 -14.98 0.27 -2.07
N ILE A 202 -15.92 0.10 -1.14
CA ILE A 202 -17.27 -0.41 -1.39
C ILE A 202 -18.08 0.56 -2.29
N ARG A 203 -17.86 1.87 -2.18
CA ARG A 203 -18.56 2.87 -3.02
C ARG A 203 -18.13 2.87 -4.50
N ILE A 204 -16.97 2.30 -4.81
CA ILE A 204 -16.37 2.38 -6.15
C ILE A 204 -16.94 1.24 -7.00
N GLY A 205 -17.41 1.56 -8.21
CA GLY A 205 -18.00 0.60 -9.13
C GLY A 205 -16.95 -0.22 -9.88
N GLY A 206 -17.36 -1.37 -10.45
CA GLY A 206 -16.49 -2.24 -11.26
C GLY A 206 -15.77 -1.52 -12.40
N ALA A 207 -16.45 -0.57 -13.05
CA ALA A 207 -15.87 0.23 -14.13
C ALA A 207 -14.70 1.12 -13.68
N ASP A 208 -14.70 1.58 -12.42
CA ASP A 208 -13.66 2.45 -11.84
C ASP A 208 -12.61 1.66 -11.04
N MET A 209 -12.72 0.33 -10.97
CA MET A 209 -11.78 -0.52 -10.24
C MET A 209 -10.32 -0.35 -10.69
N PRO A 210 -9.99 -0.17 -11.99
CA PRO A 210 -8.61 0.05 -12.40
C PRO A 210 -7.98 1.29 -11.73
N VAL A 211 -8.75 2.37 -11.60
CA VAL A 211 -8.31 3.60 -10.91
C VAL A 211 -8.09 3.34 -9.42
N LEU A 212 -9.00 2.61 -8.78
CA LEU A 212 -8.85 2.22 -7.37
C LEU A 212 -7.59 1.37 -7.15
N ILE A 213 -7.30 0.40 -8.02
CA ILE A 213 -6.10 -0.44 -7.92
C ILE A 213 -4.84 0.42 -8.01
N SER A 214 -4.77 1.32 -8.98
CA SER A 214 -3.63 2.23 -9.13
C SER A 214 -3.46 3.16 -7.92
N PHE A 215 -4.56 3.64 -7.35
CA PHE A 215 -4.53 4.43 -6.12
C PHE A 215 -4.02 3.61 -4.93
N LEU A 216 -4.51 2.38 -4.76
CA LEU A 216 -4.05 1.48 -3.69
C LEU A 216 -2.59 1.07 -3.86
N ASN A 217 -2.08 0.97 -5.09
CA ASN A 217 -0.65 0.82 -5.36
C ASN A 217 0.15 2.03 -4.84
N ALA A 218 -0.33 3.24 -5.13
CA ALA A 218 0.31 4.47 -4.64
C ALA A 218 0.33 4.53 -3.11
N THR A 219 -0.78 4.16 -2.44
CA THR A 219 -0.86 4.13 -0.97
C THR A 219 -0.01 3.02 -0.36
N ALA A 220 0.12 1.85 -1.02
CA ALA A 220 1.07 0.82 -0.60
C ALA A 220 2.52 1.34 -0.65
N GLY A 221 2.90 2.01 -1.74
CA GLY A 221 4.22 2.66 -1.87
C GLY A 221 4.45 3.73 -0.80
N LEU A 222 3.44 4.55 -0.51
CA LEU A 222 3.47 5.57 0.54
C LEU A 222 3.69 4.93 1.92
N ALA A 223 2.92 3.89 2.26
CA ALA A 223 3.08 3.16 3.51
C ALA A 223 4.47 2.55 3.64
N ALA A 224 4.98 1.92 2.57
CA ALA A 224 6.33 1.37 2.53
C ALA A 224 7.40 2.45 2.75
N ALA A 225 7.26 3.63 2.14
CA ALA A 225 8.19 4.73 2.34
C ALA A 225 8.23 5.20 3.80
N PHE A 226 7.06 5.37 4.44
CA PHE A 226 6.99 5.73 5.86
C PHE A 226 7.55 4.64 6.76
N VAL A 227 7.29 3.36 6.48
CA VAL A 227 7.95 2.25 7.19
C VAL A 227 9.46 2.33 7.02
N GLY A 228 9.96 2.66 5.83
CA GLY A 228 11.38 2.93 5.60
C GLY A 228 11.93 4.03 6.50
N VAL A 229 11.17 5.10 6.75
CA VAL A 229 11.54 6.16 7.70
C VAL A 229 11.57 5.63 9.14
N VAL A 230 10.61 4.79 9.53
CA VAL A 230 10.55 4.18 10.87
C VAL A 230 11.82 3.37 11.16
N ILE A 231 12.21 2.50 10.23
CA ILE A 231 13.38 1.61 10.38
C ILE A 231 14.69 2.23 9.86
N GLN A 232 14.68 3.52 9.49
CA GLN A 232 15.84 4.25 8.94
C GLN A 232 16.49 3.55 7.73
N ASN A 233 15.69 2.91 6.88
CA ASN A 233 16.15 2.17 5.70
C ASN A 233 15.95 2.98 4.42
N ARG A 234 17.06 3.52 3.90
CA ARG A 234 17.06 4.37 2.70
C ARG A 234 16.57 3.65 1.44
N LEU A 235 16.85 2.35 1.30
CA LEU A 235 16.37 1.55 0.17
C LEU A 235 14.84 1.49 0.15
N LEU A 236 14.24 1.23 1.32
CA LEU A 236 12.79 1.13 1.45
C LEU A 236 12.10 2.49 1.27
N ILE A 237 12.71 3.58 1.77
CA ILE A 237 12.24 4.96 1.52
C ILE A 237 12.23 5.25 0.02
N ALA A 238 13.34 5.02 -0.68
CA ALA A 238 13.46 5.31 -2.09
C ALA A 238 12.52 4.43 -2.95
N ALA A 239 12.47 3.13 -2.68
CA ALA A 239 11.56 2.21 -3.38
C ALA A 239 10.09 2.60 -3.15
N GLY A 240 9.68 2.84 -1.90
CA GLY A 240 8.32 3.26 -1.58
C GLY A 240 7.95 4.59 -2.23
N ALA A 241 8.83 5.59 -2.17
CA ALA A 241 8.59 6.91 -2.77
C ALA A 241 8.47 6.84 -4.31
N THR A 242 9.30 6.04 -4.97
CA THR A 242 9.21 5.84 -6.44
C THR A 242 7.89 5.18 -6.84
N VAL A 243 7.44 4.16 -6.10
CA VAL A 243 6.14 3.49 -6.33
C VAL A 243 4.97 4.45 -6.03
N CYS A 244 5.04 5.23 -4.96
CA CYS A 244 4.02 6.23 -4.61
C CYS A 244 3.87 7.28 -5.71
N SER A 245 4.99 7.83 -6.19
CA SER A 245 5.00 8.83 -7.27
C SER A 245 4.47 8.24 -8.58
N SER A 246 4.99 7.09 -9.00
CA SER A 246 4.55 6.40 -10.22
C SER A 246 3.06 6.03 -10.17
N GLY A 247 2.59 5.45 -9.06
CA GLY A 247 1.20 5.09 -8.87
C GLY A 247 0.25 6.29 -8.86
N SER A 248 0.67 7.41 -8.26
CA SER A 248 -0.14 8.65 -8.25
C SER A 248 -0.29 9.22 -9.66
N ILE A 249 0.80 9.25 -10.43
CA ILE A 249 0.79 9.68 -11.83
C ILE A 249 -0.07 8.74 -12.68
N LEU A 250 0.09 7.42 -12.52
CA LEU A 250 -0.71 6.44 -13.24
C LEU A 250 -2.21 6.59 -12.93
N THR A 251 -2.57 6.80 -11.66
CA THR A 251 -3.95 7.03 -11.22
C THR A 251 -4.55 8.24 -11.93
N TYR A 252 -3.79 9.32 -12.02
CA TYR A 252 -4.21 10.53 -12.73
C TYR A 252 -4.40 10.28 -14.24
N VAL A 253 -3.41 9.66 -14.89
CA VAL A 253 -3.48 9.36 -16.33
C VAL A 253 -4.66 8.44 -16.63
N MET A 254 -4.90 7.42 -15.81
CA MET A 254 -6.07 6.53 -15.96
C MET A 254 -7.39 7.28 -15.85
N CYS A 255 -7.53 8.21 -14.89
CA CYS A 255 -8.71 9.05 -14.77
C CYS A 255 -8.97 9.86 -16.06
N VAL A 256 -7.93 10.54 -16.57
CA VAL A 256 -8.00 11.34 -17.80
C VAL A 256 -8.36 10.48 -19.00
N SER A 257 -7.71 9.32 -19.16
CA SER A 257 -7.98 8.38 -20.25
C SER A 257 -9.38 7.77 -20.18
N MET A 258 -9.96 7.67 -18.99
CA MET A 258 -11.33 7.18 -18.80
C MET A 258 -12.37 8.31 -18.80
N THR A 259 -11.98 9.56 -19.14
CA THR A 259 -12.85 10.75 -19.15
C THR A 259 -13.57 11.03 -17.83
N ARG A 260 -12.97 10.62 -16.70
CA ARG A 260 -13.51 10.82 -15.35
C ARG A 260 -12.55 11.67 -14.52
N SER A 261 -13.07 12.57 -13.69
CA SER A 261 -12.23 13.30 -12.75
C SER A 261 -11.95 12.44 -11.51
N LEU A 262 -10.78 12.63 -10.91
CA LEU A 262 -10.36 11.92 -9.70
C LEU A 262 -11.33 12.16 -8.53
N LEU A 263 -11.87 13.37 -8.41
CA LEU A 263 -12.93 13.72 -7.45
C LEU A 263 -14.21 12.92 -7.70
N ASN A 264 -14.63 12.75 -8.97
CA ASN A 264 -15.85 12.03 -9.30
C ASN A 264 -15.74 10.53 -8.97
N VAL A 265 -14.54 9.95 -9.10
CA VAL A 265 -14.29 8.55 -8.75
C VAL A 265 -14.35 8.33 -7.23
N PHE A 266 -13.71 9.21 -6.44
CA PHE A 266 -13.61 9.01 -4.99
C PHE A 266 -14.77 9.59 -4.16
N ILE A 267 -15.41 10.66 -4.63
CA ILE A 267 -16.56 11.31 -3.94
C ILE A 267 -17.90 10.82 -4.54
N GLY A 268 -17.87 10.11 -5.66
CA GLY A 268 -19.05 9.65 -6.37
C GLY A 268 -19.77 10.79 -7.11
N GLN A 269 -20.44 10.46 -8.21
CA GLN A 269 -21.26 11.44 -8.92
C GLN A 269 -22.43 11.89 -8.04
N ARG A 270 -22.62 13.21 -7.89
CA ARG A 270 -23.96 13.75 -7.58
C ARG A 270 -24.88 13.25 -8.68
N LYS A 271 -25.96 12.54 -8.35
CA LYS A 271 -27.03 12.26 -9.32
C LYS A 271 -27.40 13.58 -9.98
N VAL A 272 -27.09 13.73 -11.26
CA VAL A 272 -27.62 14.84 -12.06
C VAL A 272 -29.13 14.62 -12.04
N LYS A 273 -29.88 15.60 -11.50
CA LYS A 273 -31.34 15.60 -11.55
C LYS A 273 -31.72 15.36 -13.02
N PRO A 274 -32.63 14.41 -13.36
CA PRO A 274 -33.09 14.28 -14.73
C PRO A 274 -33.53 15.66 -15.22
N ALA A 275 -33.04 16.08 -16.38
CA ALA A 275 -33.53 17.31 -17.01
C ALA A 275 -35.06 17.20 -17.05
N ALA A 276 -35.75 18.20 -16.49
CA ALA A 276 -37.20 18.24 -16.48
C ALA A 276 -37.66 18.05 -17.94
N ALA A 277 -38.49 17.03 -18.18
CA ALA A 277 -39.06 16.79 -19.49
C ALA A 277 -39.68 18.10 -19.97
N VAL A 278 -39.21 18.60 -21.12
CA VAL A 278 -39.85 19.71 -21.82
C VAL A 278 -41.25 19.22 -22.14
N LYS A 279 -42.25 19.76 -21.43
CA LYS A 279 -43.65 19.55 -21.80
C LYS A 279 -43.81 20.17 -23.18
N ALA A 280 -44.10 19.32 -24.17
CA ALA A 280 -44.59 19.73 -25.48
C ALA A 280 -45.98 20.35 -25.33
#